data_AF-A0A956PIP9-F1
#
_entry.id   AF-A0A956PIP9-F1
#
_cell.length_a   1.000
_cell.length_b   1.000
_cell.length_c   1.000
_cell.angle_alpha   90.00
_cell.angle_beta   90.00
_cell.angle_gamma   90.00
#
_symmetry.space_group_name_H-M   'P 1'
#
loop_
_entity.id
_entity.type
_entity.pdbx_description
1 polymer ?
#
loop_
_entity_poly.entity_id
_entity_poly.type
_entity_poly.pdbx_seq_one_letter_code
_entity_poly.pdbx_strand_id
1 'polypeptide(L)'
;MLTTEDMLTIQEAADYLTTSRPTLYRWLREGKVKAMKVGRQWRFKKEELQQFLEGRGTVVDLPVDLSPFLQALRGHLTDPSLSHEEPLEEAFTLMVELLVQREADSLHLGAYHTADTTRTIACLRTRADGLLRLESELDRRLLGPLVDAWKRKAGCSPQETSLPQDGRILIETDTGGVVTRLIDLRVSFLPSMLGETMTARWVNQGSGRASLDDFPLLDSDRTRLRKALLERSRLLIVSGPPGSSVESLIGAGLTEITGPEKRTITVEGPAWQIIPWASSLSLYCLG
;
A
#
# COMPACT_ATOMS: atom_id res chain seq x y z
N MET A 1 2.59 31.96 3.84
CA MET A 1 3.67 32.19 4.82
C MET A 1 3.19 31.64 6.14
N LEU A 2 3.71 30.50 6.61
CA LEU A 2 3.40 29.97 7.95
C LEU A 2 4.36 30.66 8.93
N THR A 3 3.82 31.50 9.82
CA THR A 3 4.57 32.17 10.87
C THR A 3 5.02 31.16 11.92
N THR A 4 6.20 31.39 12.50
CA THR A 4 6.83 30.50 13.49
C THR A 4 6.16 30.57 14.88
N GLU A 5 5.04 31.29 14.99
CA GLU A 5 4.38 31.66 16.25
C GLU A 5 3.44 30.59 16.82
N ASP A 6 3.03 29.58 16.03
CA ASP A 6 2.06 28.57 16.45
C ASP A 6 2.67 27.23 16.91
N MET A 7 3.98 27.22 17.15
CA MET A 7 4.77 26.02 17.42
C MET A 7 5.27 25.95 18.87
N LEU A 8 4.62 25.11 19.67
CA LEU A 8 4.91 24.91 21.08
C LEU A 8 6.04 23.90 21.29
N THR A 9 6.91 24.14 22.26
CA THR A 9 7.81 23.12 22.83
C THR A 9 7.02 22.04 23.56
N ILE A 10 7.68 20.94 23.91
CA ILE A 10 7.07 19.91 24.75
C ILE A 10 6.64 20.40 26.14
N GLN A 11 7.33 21.40 26.70
CA GLN A 11 6.94 21.96 27.99
C GLN A 11 5.66 22.78 27.82
N GLU A 12 5.66 23.71 26.87
CA GLU A 12 4.49 24.55 26.57
C GLU A 12 3.27 23.74 26.13
N ALA A 13 3.46 22.64 25.37
CA ALA A 13 2.39 21.74 24.98
C ALA A 13 1.81 20.94 26.17
N ALA A 14 2.65 20.53 27.12
CA ALA A 14 2.19 19.85 28.34
C ALA A 14 1.38 20.81 29.22
N ASP A 15 1.85 22.04 29.34
CA ASP A 15 1.18 23.10 30.09
C ASP A 15 -0.15 23.48 29.41
N TYR A 16 -0.17 23.60 28.08
CA TYR A 16 -1.38 23.88 27.29
C TYR A 16 -2.46 22.81 27.46
N LEU A 17 -2.08 21.53 27.48
CA LEU A 17 -2.99 20.40 27.70
C LEU A 17 -3.29 20.15 29.19
N THR A 18 -2.77 20.96 30.11
CA THR A 18 -2.90 20.77 31.56
C THR A 18 -2.50 19.35 31.98
N THR A 19 -1.38 18.86 31.46
CA THR A 19 -0.87 17.50 31.70
C THR A 19 0.64 17.51 32.02
N SER A 20 1.20 16.35 32.36
CA SER A 20 2.64 16.24 32.62
C SER A 20 3.42 15.84 31.37
N ARG A 21 4.70 16.26 31.27
CA ARG A 21 5.61 15.85 30.18
C ARG A 21 5.67 14.32 29.97
N PRO A 22 5.75 13.48 31.03
CA PRO A 22 5.70 12.03 30.87
C PRO A 22 4.39 11.54 30.21
N THR A 23 3.26 12.13 30.59
CA THR A 23 1.95 11.80 29.99
C THR A 23 1.88 12.24 28.52
N LEU A 24 2.40 13.43 28.20
CA LEU A 24 2.46 13.90 26.82
C LEU A 24 3.37 13.03 25.95
N TYR A 25 4.52 12.60 26.46
CA TYR A 25 5.38 11.61 25.79
C TYR A 25 4.71 10.25 25.61
N ARG A 26 3.90 9.83 26.59
CA ARG A 26 3.10 8.61 26.48
C ARG A 26 2.04 8.74 25.39
N TRP A 27 1.33 9.87 25.33
CA TRP A 27 0.37 10.14 24.27
C TRP A 27 0.99 10.25 22.88
N LEU A 28 2.21 10.80 22.77
CA LEU A 28 2.99 10.76 21.54
C LEU A 28 3.30 9.32 21.09
N ARG A 29 3.75 8.46 22.02
CA ARG A 29 4.02 7.04 21.73
C ARG A 29 2.76 6.26 21.37
N GLU A 30 1.64 6.60 21.99
CA GLU A 30 0.31 6.02 21.71
C GLU A 30 -0.35 6.61 20.46
N GLY A 31 0.28 7.60 19.79
CA GLY A 31 -0.27 8.25 18.59
C GLY A 31 -1.47 9.16 18.84
N LYS A 32 -1.77 9.50 20.11
CA LYS A 32 -2.94 10.30 20.50
C LYS A 32 -2.77 11.79 20.26
N VAL A 33 -1.53 12.27 20.26
CA VAL A 33 -1.15 13.67 20.04
C VAL A 33 -0.07 13.70 18.97
N LYS A 34 -0.16 14.65 18.05
CA LYS A 34 0.84 14.85 16.99
C LYS A 34 1.93 15.82 17.43
N ALA A 35 3.14 15.58 16.92
CA ALA A 35 4.27 16.49 17.02
C ALA A 35 5.21 16.28 15.84
N MET A 36 5.98 17.31 15.53
CA MET A 36 7.08 17.24 14.57
C MET A 36 8.42 17.43 15.28
N LYS A 37 9.46 16.80 14.75
CA LYS A 37 10.80 16.90 15.31
C LYS A 37 11.56 18.01 14.60
N VAL A 38 11.86 19.10 15.31
CA VAL A 38 12.68 20.20 14.80
C VAL A 38 14.02 20.14 15.52
N GLY A 39 15.05 19.70 14.79
CA GLY A 39 16.35 19.35 15.38
C GLY A 39 16.24 18.18 16.37
N ARG A 40 16.65 18.40 17.63
CA ARG A 40 16.56 17.38 18.71
C ARG A 40 15.34 17.55 19.61
N GLN A 41 14.43 18.46 19.27
CA GLN A 41 13.30 18.83 20.10
C GLN A 41 11.97 18.50 19.41
N TRP A 42 10.99 18.06 20.20
CA TRP A 42 9.62 17.93 19.75
C TRP A 42 8.93 19.29 19.75
N ARG A 43 8.20 19.57 18.67
CA ARG A 43 7.38 20.75 18.49
C ARG A 43 5.95 20.36 18.16
N PHE A 44 5.00 21.08 18.73
CA PHE A 44 3.57 20.79 18.65
C PHE A 44 2.88 21.99 18.04
N LYS A 45 2.02 21.76 17.05
CA LYS A 45 1.16 22.81 16.54
C LYS A 45 0.04 23.05 17.54
N LYS A 46 -0.20 24.32 17.88
CA LYS A 46 -1.24 24.70 18.84
C LYS A 46 -2.63 24.24 18.38
N GLU A 47 -2.91 24.30 17.07
CA GLU A 47 -4.19 23.84 16.51
C GLU A 47 -4.40 22.33 16.72
N GLU A 48 -3.35 21.51 16.59
CA GLU A 48 -3.44 20.07 16.77
C GLU A 48 -3.71 19.69 18.24
N LEU A 49 -3.14 20.43 19.19
CA LEU A 49 -3.44 20.26 20.61
C LEU A 49 -4.87 20.68 20.95
N GLN A 50 -5.37 21.73 20.30
CA GLN A 50 -6.74 22.19 20.48
C GLN A 50 -7.76 21.17 19.94
N GLN A 51 -7.51 20.60 18.77
CA GLN A 51 -8.36 19.51 18.21
C GLN A 51 -8.42 18.30 19.15
N PHE A 52 -7.29 17.94 19.75
CA PHE A 52 -7.22 16.87 20.76
C PHE A 52 -8.08 17.17 22.00
N LEU A 53 -8.06 18.40 22.51
CA LEU A 53 -8.90 18.82 23.66
C LEU A 53 -10.39 18.78 23.34
N GLU A 54 -10.77 19.10 22.11
CA GLU A 54 -12.15 19.08 21.63
C GLU A 54 -12.68 17.65 21.39
N GLY A 55 -11.91 16.61 21.69
CA GLY A 55 -12.32 15.21 21.54
C GLY A 55 -12.46 14.77 20.08
N ARG A 56 -12.06 15.62 19.12
CA ARG A 56 -11.93 15.26 17.72
C ARG A 56 -10.64 14.44 17.62
N GLY A 57 -10.76 13.11 17.52
CA GLY A 57 -9.62 12.24 17.30
C GLY A 57 -8.76 12.78 16.16
N THR A 58 -7.43 12.60 16.24
CA THR A 58 -6.44 13.15 15.30
C THR A 58 -6.89 12.98 13.86
N VAL A 59 -7.53 14.02 13.31
CA VAL A 59 -7.74 14.15 11.88
C VAL A 59 -6.35 14.44 11.31
N VAL A 60 -5.79 13.45 10.63
CA VAL A 60 -4.76 13.73 9.64
C VAL A 60 -5.47 14.45 8.53
N ASP A 61 -5.17 15.74 8.43
CA ASP A 61 -5.46 16.55 7.25
C ASP A 61 -5.15 15.69 6.04
N LEU A 62 -6.20 15.29 5.34
CA LEU A 62 -6.06 14.50 4.13
C LEU A 62 -5.44 15.43 3.08
N PRO A 63 -4.34 15.06 2.41
CA PRO A 63 -3.94 15.75 1.19
C PRO A 63 -5.00 15.64 0.08
N VAL A 64 -5.91 14.66 0.20
CA VAL A 64 -7.07 14.48 -0.69
C VAL A 64 -8.34 14.29 0.13
N ASP A 65 -9.24 15.26 0.04
CA ASP A 65 -10.59 15.15 0.58
C ASP A 65 -11.22 13.83 0.11
N LEU A 66 -11.47 12.92 1.06
CA LEU A 66 -12.19 11.66 0.81
C LEU A 66 -13.71 11.88 0.89
N SER A 67 -14.18 13.09 1.18
CA SER A 67 -15.61 13.39 1.20
C SER A 67 -16.30 13.09 -0.13
N PRO A 68 -15.72 13.41 -1.31
CA PRO A 68 -16.25 13.00 -2.61
C PRO A 68 -16.34 11.47 -2.75
N PHE A 69 -15.29 10.73 -2.36
CA PHE A 69 -15.28 9.25 -2.33
C PHE A 69 -16.41 8.69 -1.45
N LEU A 70 -16.50 9.18 -0.21
CA LEU A 70 -17.49 8.74 0.75
C LEU A 70 -18.90 9.17 0.34
N GLN A 71 -19.05 10.31 -0.34
CA GLN A 71 -20.33 10.81 -0.85
C GLN A 71 -20.79 10.00 -2.06
N ALA A 72 -19.89 9.68 -3.01
CA ALA A 72 -20.18 8.81 -4.13
C ALA A 72 -20.59 7.41 -3.67
N LEU A 73 -19.84 6.80 -2.74
CA LEU A 73 -20.17 5.51 -2.15
C LEU A 73 -21.48 5.53 -1.35
N ARG A 74 -21.77 6.62 -0.63
CA ARG A 74 -23.05 6.78 0.08
C ARG A 74 -24.23 6.94 -0.87
N GLY A 75 -24.05 7.60 -2.01
CA GLY A 75 -25.07 7.69 -3.07
C GLY A 75 -25.46 6.33 -3.64
N HIS A 76 -24.49 5.41 -3.75
CA HIS A 76 -24.72 4.02 -4.20
C HIS A 76 -25.49 3.18 -3.19
N LEU A 77 -25.39 3.49 -1.90
CA LEU A 77 -26.12 2.79 -0.84
C LEU A 77 -27.59 3.17 -0.73
N THR A 78 -27.96 4.31 -1.30
CA THR A 78 -29.33 4.83 -1.29
C THR A 78 -30.19 4.31 -2.43
N ASP A 79 -29.59 3.82 -3.53
CA ASP A 79 -30.32 3.21 -4.63
C ASP A 79 -29.71 1.83 -4.99
N PRO A 80 -30.24 0.73 -4.41
CA PRO A 80 -29.76 -0.63 -4.67
C PRO A 80 -30.04 -1.13 -6.10
N SER A 81 -30.72 -0.36 -6.96
CA SER A 81 -30.92 -0.68 -8.37
C SER A 81 -29.77 -0.19 -9.27
N LEU A 82 -28.90 0.67 -8.76
CA LEU A 82 -27.71 1.18 -9.45
C LEU A 82 -26.57 0.15 -9.37
N SER A 83 -26.68 -0.91 -10.14
CA SER A 83 -25.56 -1.82 -10.47
C SER A 83 -24.61 -1.16 -11.48
N HIS A 84 -24.14 0.05 -11.18
CA HIS A 84 -23.22 0.76 -12.08
C HIS A 84 -21.77 0.40 -11.73
N GLU A 85 -21.04 -0.13 -12.70
CA GLU A 85 -19.61 -0.44 -12.55
C GLU A 85 -18.77 0.83 -12.34
N GLU A 86 -19.16 1.96 -12.94
CA GLU A 86 -18.40 3.22 -12.90
C GLU A 86 -18.02 3.68 -11.48
N PRO A 87 -18.91 3.63 -10.47
CA PRO A 87 -18.56 4.19 -9.16
C PRO A 87 -17.80 3.21 -8.28
N LEU A 88 -17.84 1.91 -8.61
CA LEU A 88 -16.92 0.92 -8.03
C LEU A 88 -15.51 1.07 -8.62
N GLU A 89 -15.41 1.41 -9.90
CA GLU A 89 -14.14 1.73 -10.58
C GLU A 89 -13.50 3.01 -10.03
N GLU A 90 -14.31 4.06 -9.81
CA GLU A 90 -13.86 5.28 -9.15
C GLU A 90 -13.40 4.99 -7.71
N ALA A 91 -14.17 4.19 -6.96
CA ALA A 91 -13.80 3.77 -5.61
C ALA A 91 -12.48 2.98 -5.58
N PHE A 92 -12.28 2.06 -6.53
CA PHE A 92 -11.02 1.34 -6.72
C PHE A 92 -9.85 2.31 -6.91
N THR A 93 -10.00 3.26 -7.84
CA THR A 93 -8.97 4.26 -8.17
C THR A 93 -8.60 5.09 -6.94
N LEU A 94 -9.60 5.60 -6.21
CA LEU A 94 -9.39 6.42 -5.02
C LEU A 94 -8.73 5.63 -3.87
N MET A 95 -9.04 4.34 -3.70
CA MET A 95 -8.35 3.49 -2.72
C MET A 95 -6.88 3.26 -3.08
N VAL A 96 -6.54 3.15 -4.37
CA VAL A 96 -5.15 3.05 -4.84
C VAL A 96 -4.42 4.38 -4.63
N GLU A 97 -5.05 5.51 -4.96
CA GLU A 97 -4.48 6.83 -4.70
C GLU A 97 -4.21 7.07 -3.22
N LEU A 98 -5.13 6.63 -2.35
CA LEU A 98 -4.95 6.67 -0.90
C LEU A 98 -3.72 5.88 -0.46
N LEU A 99 -3.54 4.66 -0.99
CA LEU A 99 -2.35 3.84 -0.72
C LEU A 99 -1.06 4.59 -1.12
N VAL A 100 -1.04 5.23 -2.29
CA VAL A 100 0.10 6.00 -2.81
C VAL A 100 0.39 7.22 -1.94
N GLN A 101 -0.61 8.03 -1.65
CA GLN A 101 -0.46 9.28 -0.88
C GLN A 101 -0.09 9.05 0.58
N ARG A 102 -0.51 7.92 1.14
CA ARG A 102 -0.11 7.51 2.49
C ARG A 102 1.29 6.90 2.53
N GLU A 103 1.93 6.72 1.37
CA GLU A 103 3.17 5.93 1.23
C GLU A 103 3.05 4.57 1.94
N ALA A 104 1.86 3.97 1.84
CA ALA A 104 1.50 2.79 2.59
C ALA A 104 2.01 1.51 1.91
N ASP A 105 2.47 0.56 2.71
CA ASP A 105 2.91 -0.77 2.30
C ASP A 105 1.72 -1.63 1.83
N SER A 106 0.56 -1.47 2.47
CA SER A 106 -0.63 -2.24 2.13
C SER A 106 -1.95 -1.54 2.48
N LEU A 107 -2.97 -1.88 1.71
CA LEU A 107 -4.37 -1.52 1.92
C LEU A 107 -5.12 -2.76 2.41
N HIS A 108 -6.04 -2.59 3.35
CA HIS A 108 -6.85 -3.65 3.92
C HIS A 108 -8.32 -3.25 3.93
N LEU A 109 -9.17 -4.16 3.49
CA LEU A 109 -10.62 -4.03 3.52
C LEU A 109 -11.22 -5.26 4.20
N GLY A 110 -12.14 -5.06 5.15
CA GLY A 110 -12.80 -6.16 5.85
C GLY A 110 -13.84 -5.67 6.85
N ALA A 111 -14.69 -6.58 7.32
CA ALA A 111 -15.67 -6.29 8.35
C ALA A 111 -15.21 -6.67 9.75
N TYR A 112 -15.62 -5.88 10.74
CA TYR A 112 -15.28 -6.04 12.14
C TYR A 112 -16.50 -5.78 13.03
N HIS A 113 -16.58 -6.50 14.13
CA HIS A 113 -17.46 -6.10 15.22
C HIS A 113 -16.87 -4.86 15.91
N THR A 114 -17.75 -3.93 16.23
CA THR A 114 -17.44 -2.79 17.11
C THR A 114 -17.08 -3.28 18.51
N ALA A 115 -16.39 -2.45 19.30
CA ALA A 115 -15.88 -2.83 20.62
C ALA A 115 -16.97 -3.30 21.60
N ASP A 116 -18.19 -2.82 21.45
CA ASP A 116 -19.36 -3.24 22.23
C ASP A 116 -20.08 -4.47 21.63
N THR A 117 -19.60 -5.00 20.51
CA THR A 117 -20.15 -6.12 19.72
C THR A 117 -21.57 -5.92 19.19
N THR A 118 -22.13 -4.72 19.30
CA THR A 118 -23.53 -4.44 18.92
C THR A 118 -23.71 -4.20 17.43
N ARG A 119 -22.64 -3.77 16.74
CA ARG A 119 -22.66 -3.43 15.31
C ARG A 119 -21.49 -4.05 14.59
N THR A 120 -21.73 -4.36 13.32
CA THR A 120 -20.69 -4.77 12.37
C THR A 120 -20.46 -3.64 11.38
N ILE A 121 -19.21 -3.21 11.26
CA ILE A 121 -18.77 -2.15 10.34
C ILE A 121 -17.77 -2.72 9.34
N ALA A 122 -17.75 -2.19 8.12
CA ALA A 122 -16.64 -2.41 7.20
C ALA A 122 -15.57 -1.35 7.45
N CYS A 123 -14.29 -1.72 7.36
CA CYS A 123 -13.19 -0.82 7.62
C CYS A 123 -12.21 -0.83 6.44
N LEU A 124 -11.88 0.37 5.96
CA LEU A 124 -10.73 0.63 5.10
C LEU A 124 -9.54 1.04 5.96
N ARG A 125 -8.44 0.32 5.85
CA ARG A 125 -7.23 0.57 6.63
C ARG A 125 -6.00 0.56 5.73
N THR A 126 -5.00 1.35 6.08
CA THR A 126 -3.68 1.31 5.46
C THR A 126 -2.66 0.80 6.47
N ARG A 127 -1.55 0.24 5.98
CA ARG A 127 -0.36 -0.01 6.77
C ARG A 127 0.76 0.86 6.23
N ALA A 128 1.32 1.72 7.06
CA ALA A 128 2.51 2.51 6.71
C ALA A 128 3.49 2.42 7.89
N ASP A 129 4.78 2.27 7.59
CA ASP A 129 5.83 2.08 8.60
C ASP A 129 5.53 0.92 9.57
N GLY A 130 4.91 -0.14 9.07
CA GLY A 130 4.49 -1.30 9.87
C GLY A 130 3.24 -1.10 10.75
N LEU A 131 2.69 0.12 10.83
CA LEU A 131 1.53 0.45 11.67
C LEU A 131 0.23 0.42 10.84
N LEU A 132 -0.79 -0.32 11.31
CA LEU A 132 -2.15 -0.20 10.76
C LEU A 132 -2.80 1.12 11.19
N ARG A 133 -3.46 1.78 10.25
CA ARG A 133 -4.27 2.99 10.49
C ARG A 133 -5.67 2.80 9.91
N LEU A 134 -6.69 3.21 10.66
CA LEU A 134 -8.06 3.28 10.17
C LEU A 134 -8.22 4.55 9.35
N GLU A 135 -8.52 4.39 8.06
CA GLU A 135 -8.73 5.51 7.14
C GLU A 135 -10.22 5.86 7.04
N SER A 136 -11.09 4.83 6.98
CA SER A 136 -12.53 5.05 6.98
C SER A 136 -13.29 3.86 7.52
N GLU A 137 -14.40 4.16 8.21
CA GLU A 137 -15.50 3.22 8.40
C GLU A 137 -16.45 3.31 7.21
N LEU A 138 -16.98 2.17 6.79
CA LEU A 138 -17.87 2.01 5.65
C LEU A 138 -19.11 1.24 6.10
N ASP A 139 -20.23 1.50 5.43
CA ASP A 139 -21.40 0.64 5.57
C ASP A 139 -21.01 -0.79 5.16
N ARG A 140 -21.36 -1.77 5.99
CA ARG A 140 -21.08 -3.19 5.75
C ARG A 140 -21.60 -3.66 4.38
N ARG A 141 -22.67 -3.06 3.87
CA ARG A 141 -23.26 -3.38 2.56
C ARG A 141 -22.30 -3.12 1.39
N LEU A 142 -21.34 -2.19 1.54
CA LEU A 142 -20.34 -1.89 0.51
C LEU A 142 -19.24 -2.94 0.39
N LEU A 143 -19.01 -3.74 1.43
CA LEU A 143 -17.86 -4.63 1.48
C LEU A 143 -17.83 -5.62 0.31
N GLY A 144 -18.94 -6.31 0.05
CA GLY A 144 -19.05 -7.30 -1.04
C GLY A 144 -18.77 -6.68 -2.42
N PRO A 145 -19.54 -5.65 -2.84
CA PRO A 145 -19.32 -4.99 -4.13
C PRO A 145 -17.89 -4.45 -4.33
N LEU A 146 -17.28 -3.90 -3.27
CA LEU A 146 -15.89 -3.44 -3.32
C LEU A 146 -14.91 -4.62 -3.49
N VAL A 147 -15.07 -5.71 -2.73
CA VAL A 147 -14.24 -6.91 -2.87
C VAL A 147 -14.38 -7.50 -4.28
N ASP A 148 -15.59 -7.56 -4.83
CA ASP A 148 -15.84 -8.06 -6.18
C ASP A 148 -15.17 -7.21 -7.27
N ALA A 149 -15.19 -5.88 -7.12
CA ALA A 149 -14.49 -4.98 -8.03
C ALA A 149 -12.98 -5.23 -8.00
N TRP A 150 -12.39 -5.39 -6.81
CA TRP A 150 -10.98 -5.72 -6.66
C TRP A 150 -10.64 -7.12 -7.21
N LYS A 151 -11.50 -8.12 -7.02
CA LYS A 151 -11.32 -9.45 -7.60
C LYS A 151 -11.26 -9.40 -9.11
N ARG A 152 -12.19 -8.67 -9.76
CA ARG A 152 -12.17 -8.47 -11.22
C ARG A 152 -10.85 -7.84 -11.67
N LYS A 153 -10.37 -6.79 -10.98
CA LYS A 153 -9.08 -6.16 -11.30
C LYS A 153 -7.88 -7.08 -11.12
N ALA A 154 -7.95 -7.99 -10.14
CA ALA A 154 -6.87 -8.92 -9.81
C ALA A 154 -6.89 -10.22 -10.64
N GLY A 155 -7.87 -10.41 -11.53
CA GLY A 155 -8.06 -11.65 -12.28
C GLY A 155 -8.63 -12.81 -11.45
N CYS A 156 -9.25 -12.52 -10.31
CA CYS A 156 -9.90 -13.48 -9.42
C CYS A 156 -11.41 -13.58 -9.71
N SER A 157 -12.05 -14.68 -9.30
CA SER A 157 -13.49 -14.90 -9.51
C SER A 157 -14.33 -14.28 -8.37
N PRO A 158 -15.26 -13.34 -8.66
CA PRO A 158 -16.24 -12.87 -7.68
C PRO A 158 -17.18 -13.96 -7.17
N GLN A 159 -17.43 -15.01 -7.95
CA GLN A 159 -18.34 -16.09 -7.59
C GLN A 159 -17.75 -17.03 -6.52
N GLU A 160 -16.42 -17.18 -6.49
CA GLU A 160 -15.74 -17.96 -5.46
C GLU A 160 -15.51 -17.09 -4.21
N THR A 161 -16.14 -17.46 -3.10
CA THR A 161 -16.06 -16.74 -1.82
C THR A 161 -15.72 -17.66 -0.64
N SER A 162 -15.53 -18.95 -0.91
CA SER A 162 -15.30 -20.01 0.07
C SER A 162 -13.82 -20.40 0.20
N LEU A 163 -13.01 -20.13 -0.84
CA LEU A 163 -11.58 -20.41 -0.87
C LEU A 163 -10.75 -19.11 -0.93
N PRO A 164 -9.55 -19.10 -0.32
CA PRO A 164 -8.57 -18.04 -0.55
C PRO A 164 -8.27 -17.85 -2.04
N GLN A 165 -8.13 -16.60 -2.47
CA GLN A 165 -7.71 -16.24 -3.83
C GLN A 165 -6.57 -15.21 -3.77
N ASP A 166 -5.55 -15.40 -4.59
CA ASP A 166 -4.46 -14.46 -4.77
C ASP A 166 -4.45 -13.97 -6.22
N GLY A 167 -4.27 -12.68 -6.41
CA GLY A 167 -4.21 -12.04 -7.71
C GLY A 167 -3.21 -10.91 -7.74
N ARG A 168 -3.09 -10.30 -8.92
CA ARG A 168 -2.12 -9.24 -9.16
C ARG A 168 -2.73 -8.14 -10.01
N ILE A 169 -2.44 -6.89 -9.65
CA ILE A 169 -2.92 -5.71 -10.37
C ILE A 169 -1.72 -4.85 -10.74
N LEU A 170 -1.62 -4.48 -12.02
CA LEU A 170 -0.64 -3.54 -12.53
C LEU A 170 -1.36 -2.27 -12.97
N ILE A 171 -0.98 -1.13 -12.40
CA ILE A 171 -1.61 0.17 -12.66
C ILE A 171 -0.53 1.16 -13.05
N GLU A 172 -0.74 1.85 -14.16
CA GLU A 172 0.07 3.00 -14.55
C GLU A 172 -0.61 4.26 -14.03
N THR A 173 0.03 4.99 -13.12
CA THR A 173 -0.52 6.24 -12.58
C THR A 173 0.19 7.45 -13.18
N ASP A 174 -0.57 8.36 -13.78
CA ASP A 174 -0.08 9.68 -14.22
C ASP A 174 -0.19 10.65 -13.05
N THR A 175 0.92 10.93 -12.39
CA THR A 175 0.97 11.97 -11.36
C THR A 175 1.30 13.30 -12.00
N GLY A 176 0.28 13.95 -12.58
CA GLY A 176 0.33 15.37 -12.95
C GLY A 176 1.42 15.74 -13.96
N GLY A 177 1.74 14.86 -14.92
CA GLY A 177 2.50 15.21 -16.11
C GLY A 177 4.02 15.13 -16.03
N VAL A 178 4.62 14.46 -15.04
CA VAL A 178 6.09 14.30 -14.98
C VAL A 178 6.58 12.85 -14.87
N VAL A 179 5.87 11.93 -14.22
CA VAL A 179 6.29 10.52 -14.14
C VAL A 179 5.08 9.57 -14.07
N THR A 180 5.01 8.62 -14.99
CA THR A 180 4.13 7.45 -14.87
C THR A 180 4.71 6.50 -13.82
N ARG A 181 4.07 6.38 -12.65
CA ARG A 181 4.49 5.39 -11.64
C ARG A 181 3.73 4.08 -11.90
N LEU A 182 4.47 3.01 -12.18
CA LEU A 182 3.92 1.66 -12.23
C LEU A 182 3.68 1.17 -10.79
N ILE A 183 2.43 0.89 -10.46
CA ILE A 183 2.01 0.32 -9.18
C ILE A 183 1.76 -1.17 -9.41
N ASP A 184 2.54 -2.01 -8.75
CA ASP A 184 2.35 -3.46 -8.72
C ASP A 184 1.72 -3.85 -7.38
N LEU A 185 0.46 -4.27 -7.40
CA LEU A 185 -0.26 -4.73 -6.23
C LEU A 185 -0.39 -6.25 -6.26
N ARG A 186 0.07 -6.93 -5.20
CA ARG A 186 -0.30 -8.31 -4.91
C ARG A 186 -1.50 -8.30 -3.98
N VAL A 187 -2.61 -8.89 -4.41
CA VAL A 187 -3.89 -8.83 -3.69
C VAL A 187 -4.30 -10.22 -3.24
N SER A 188 -4.67 -10.35 -1.98
CA SER A 188 -5.16 -11.59 -1.40
C SER A 188 -6.58 -11.38 -0.86
N PHE A 189 -7.47 -12.32 -1.16
CA PHE A 189 -8.85 -12.38 -0.69
C PHE A 189 -9.00 -13.62 0.20
N LEU A 190 -9.45 -13.42 1.43
CA LEU A 190 -9.60 -14.48 2.41
C LEU A 190 -11.05 -14.55 2.92
N PRO A 191 -11.69 -15.73 2.92
CA PRO A 191 -12.99 -15.91 3.53
C PRO A 191 -12.92 -15.65 5.03
N SER A 192 -13.94 -14.97 5.58
CA SER A 192 -14.07 -14.76 7.03
C SER A 192 -15.54 -14.86 7.47
N MET A 193 -15.75 -14.93 8.78
CA MET A 193 -17.09 -15.01 9.39
C MET A 193 -18.01 -13.82 9.02
N LEU A 194 -17.43 -12.67 8.68
CA LEU A 194 -18.17 -11.43 8.38
C LEU A 194 -18.15 -11.05 6.90
N GLY A 195 -17.89 -12.03 6.03
CA GLY A 195 -17.63 -11.84 4.60
C GLY A 195 -16.14 -11.88 4.28
N GLU A 196 -15.77 -11.60 3.05
CA GLU A 196 -14.37 -11.67 2.65
C GLU A 196 -13.56 -10.50 3.19
N THR A 197 -12.29 -10.77 3.46
CA THR A 197 -11.29 -9.76 3.76
C THR A 197 -10.32 -9.68 2.60
N MET A 198 -9.89 -8.46 2.27
CA MET A 198 -8.95 -8.20 1.20
C MET A 198 -7.71 -7.51 1.76
N THR A 199 -6.54 -7.93 1.30
CA THR A 199 -5.28 -7.21 1.51
C THR A 199 -4.61 -6.98 0.16
N ALA A 200 -4.38 -5.72 -0.20
CA ALA A 200 -3.58 -5.34 -1.35
C ALA A 200 -2.23 -4.81 -0.87
N ARG A 201 -1.14 -5.49 -1.24
CA ARG A 201 0.23 -5.11 -0.88
C ARG A 201 0.90 -4.43 -2.07
N TRP A 202 1.43 -3.25 -1.85
CA TRP A 202 2.23 -2.56 -2.86
C TRP A 202 3.62 -3.17 -2.90
N VAL A 203 3.92 -3.84 -4.00
CA VAL A 203 5.24 -4.38 -4.27
C VAL A 203 6.10 -3.29 -4.92
N ASN A 204 7.30 -3.14 -4.41
CA ASN A 204 8.35 -2.29 -4.98
C ASN A 204 8.03 -0.78 -4.98
N GLN A 205 7.91 -0.20 -3.78
CA GLN A 205 7.83 1.26 -3.62
C GLN A 205 9.09 1.99 -4.11
N GLY A 206 10.22 1.28 -4.29
CA GLY A 206 11.47 1.83 -4.77
C GLY A 206 11.50 1.95 -6.30
N SER A 207 11.55 3.18 -6.80
CA SER A 207 11.85 3.51 -8.20
C SER A 207 13.31 3.21 -8.62
N GLY A 208 14.07 2.47 -7.80
CA GLY A 208 15.42 2.03 -8.14
C GLY A 208 15.37 0.63 -8.75
N ARG A 209 15.89 0.48 -9.97
CA ARG A 209 16.26 -0.84 -10.48
C ARG A 209 17.19 -1.47 -9.45
N ALA A 210 16.79 -2.59 -8.84
CA ALA A 210 17.64 -3.29 -7.88
C ALA A 210 18.96 -3.68 -8.58
N SER A 211 20.08 -3.27 -8.00
CA SER A 211 21.40 -3.72 -8.39
C SER A 211 21.73 -5.01 -7.64
N LEU A 212 22.58 -5.88 -8.21
CA LEU A 212 23.14 -7.01 -7.47
C LEU A 212 23.93 -6.58 -6.21
N ASP A 213 24.35 -5.31 -6.16
CA ASP A 213 25.01 -4.73 -4.98
C ASP A 213 24.04 -4.41 -3.83
N ASP A 214 22.74 -4.29 -4.10
CA ASP A 214 21.71 -4.03 -3.07
C ASP A 214 21.33 -5.30 -2.29
N PHE A 215 21.74 -6.48 -2.77
CA PHE A 215 21.47 -7.75 -2.11
C PHE A 215 22.55 -8.06 -1.07
N PRO A 216 22.17 -8.63 0.10
CA PRO A 216 23.09 -8.99 1.18
C PRO A 216 23.87 -10.28 0.84
N LEU A 217 24.53 -10.31 -0.32
CA LEU A 217 25.42 -11.37 -0.76
C LEU A 217 26.82 -11.15 -0.20
N LEU A 218 27.51 -12.25 0.12
CA LEU A 218 28.95 -12.20 0.35
C LEU A 218 29.65 -11.75 -0.94
N ASP A 219 30.73 -10.98 -0.83
CA ASP A 219 31.47 -10.48 -2.00
C ASP A 219 31.97 -11.61 -2.92
N SER A 220 32.35 -12.75 -2.33
CA SER A 220 32.71 -13.96 -3.06
C SER A 220 31.56 -14.52 -3.89
N ASP A 221 30.35 -14.54 -3.34
CA ASP A 221 29.16 -15.07 -4.01
C ASP A 221 28.66 -14.09 -5.08
N ARG A 222 28.70 -12.79 -4.81
CA ARG A 222 28.39 -11.75 -5.81
C ARG A 222 29.33 -11.86 -7.00
N THR A 223 30.64 -12.04 -6.76
CA THR A 223 31.64 -12.23 -7.82
C THR A 223 31.40 -13.51 -8.62
N ARG A 224 31.08 -14.62 -7.94
CA ARG A 224 30.74 -15.90 -8.60
C ARG A 224 29.48 -15.79 -9.45
N LEU A 225 28.45 -15.11 -8.94
CA LEU A 225 27.19 -14.88 -9.65
C LEU A 225 27.43 -14.03 -10.90
N ARG A 226 28.11 -12.87 -10.78
CA ARG A 226 28.46 -12.01 -11.93
C ARG A 226 29.26 -12.75 -12.99
N LYS A 227 30.25 -13.55 -12.57
CA LYS A 227 31.01 -14.40 -13.50
C LYS A 227 30.10 -15.38 -14.23
N ALA A 228 29.22 -16.06 -13.51
CA ALA A 228 28.33 -17.05 -14.09
C ALA A 228 27.27 -16.44 -15.04
N LEU A 229 26.81 -15.22 -14.76
CA LEU A 229 25.89 -14.46 -15.62
C LEU A 229 26.50 -14.06 -16.97
N LEU A 230 27.83 -13.90 -17.04
CA LEU A 230 28.55 -13.52 -18.27
C LEU A 230 28.97 -14.72 -19.13
N GLU A 231 28.75 -15.96 -18.67
CA GLU A 231 29.07 -17.16 -19.43
C GLU A 231 28.07 -17.37 -20.58
N ARG A 232 28.58 -17.68 -21.78
CA ARG A 232 27.77 -17.74 -23.03
C ARG A 232 26.68 -18.81 -23.04
N SER A 233 26.92 -19.95 -22.40
CA SER A 233 26.02 -21.10 -22.43
C SER A 233 25.97 -21.73 -21.03
N ARG A 234 24.97 -21.33 -20.25
CA ARG A 234 24.83 -21.79 -18.87
C ARG A 234 23.37 -21.81 -18.43
N LEU A 235 23.07 -22.73 -17.53
CA LEU A 235 21.84 -22.74 -16.74
C LEU A 235 22.15 -22.21 -15.34
N LEU A 236 21.42 -21.18 -14.92
CA LEU A 236 21.39 -20.71 -13.54
C LEU A 236 20.02 -20.99 -12.95
N ILE A 237 20.02 -21.69 -11.81
CA ILE A 237 18.81 -21.99 -11.05
C ILE A 237 18.90 -21.21 -9.75
N VAL A 238 17.93 -20.33 -9.54
CA VAL A 238 17.77 -19.60 -8.29
C VAL A 238 16.53 -20.16 -7.60
N SER A 239 16.66 -20.50 -6.33
CA SER A 239 15.58 -21.10 -5.54
C SER A 239 15.56 -20.49 -4.14
N GLY A 240 14.36 -20.43 -3.57
CA GLY A 240 14.10 -19.93 -2.23
C GLY A 240 12.61 -20.07 -1.90
N PRO A 241 12.23 -19.98 -0.62
CA PRO A 241 10.81 -20.02 -0.21
C PRO A 241 10.05 -18.78 -0.72
N PRO A 242 8.71 -18.81 -0.76
CA PRO A 242 7.91 -17.63 -1.11
C PRO A 242 8.33 -16.38 -0.30
N GLY A 243 8.53 -15.26 -0.97
CA GLY A 243 8.94 -13.99 -0.34
C GLY A 243 10.45 -13.81 -0.10
N SER A 244 11.30 -14.75 -0.52
CA SER A 244 12.76 -14.69 -0.34
C SER A 244 13.52 -13.84 -1.39
N SER A 245 12.84 -12.90 -2.04
CA SER A 245 13.42 -11.97 -3.03
C SER A 245 14.10 -12.63 -4.24
N VAL A 246 13.80 -13.90 -4.54
CA VAL A 246 14.34 -14.64 -5.69
C VAL A 246 14.07 -13.91 -7.00
N GLU A 247 12.82 -13.48 -7.20
CA GLU A 247 12.43 -12.73 -8.40
C GLU A 247 13.26 -11.44 -8.52
N SER A 248 13.35 -10.66 -7.43
CA SER A 248 14.15 -9.43 -7.40
C SER A 248 15.63 -9.68 -7.74
N LEU A 249 16.23 -10.76 -7.23
CA LEU A 249 17.62 -11.12 -7.52
C LEU A 249 17.82 -11.49 -8.99
N ILE A 250 16.91 -12.29 -9.55
CA ILE A 250 16.90 -12.61 -10.99
C ILE A 250 16.81 -11.32 -11.81
N GLY A 251 15.95 -10.40 -11.39
CA GLY A 251 15.74 -9.12 -12.05
C GLY A 251 16.97 -8.23 -12.10
N ALA A 252 17.65 -8.10 -10.97
CA ALA A 252 18.90 -7.37 -10.86
C ALA A 252 19.98 -7.98 -11.76
N GLY A 253 20.12 -9.31 -11.73
CA GLY A 253 21.08 -10.03 -12.56
C GLY A 253 20.80 -9.87 -14.06
N LEU A 254 19.54 -10.00 -14.49
CA LEU A 254 19.14 -9.80 -15.88
C LEU A 254 19.42 -8.36 -16.33
N THR A 255 19.07 -7.37 -15.52
CA THR A 255 19.31 -5.95 -15.82
C THR A 255 20.80 -5.65 -16.03
N GLU A 256 21.70 -6.32 -15.32
CA GLU A 256 23.16 -6.15 -15.46
C GLU A 256 23.71 -6.75 -16.77
N ILE A 257 23.08 -7.81 -17.31
CA ILE A 257 23.57 -8.50 -18.51
C ILE A 257 22.81 -8.20 -19.80
N THR A 258 21.61 -7.63 -19.72
CA THR A 258 20.82 -7.25 -20.89
C THR A 258 21.39 -6.02 -21.58
N GLY A 259 21.38 -6.02 -22.91
CA GLY A 259 21.88 -4.91 -23.72
C GLY A 259 21.39 -5.01 -25.16
N PRO A 260 21.48 -3.92 -25.94
CA PRO A 260 21.04 -3.89 -27.35
C PRO A 260 21.71 -4.96 -28.23
N GLU A 261 22.89 -5.42 -27.85
CA GLU A 261 23.68 -6.43 -28.55
C GLU A 261 23.23 -7.88 -28.26
N LYS A 262 22.28 -8.08 -27.35
CA LYS A 262 21.80 -9.41 -26.94
C LYS A 262 20.29 -9.52 -27.12
N ARG A 263 19.85 -10.58 -27.79
CA ARG A 263 18.42 -10.94 -27.83
C ARG A 263 18.03 -11.63 -26.53
N THR A 264 17.40 -10.90 -25.62
CA THR A 264 16.95 -11.44 -24.34
C THR A 264 15.44 -11.69 -24.36
N ILE A 265 15.01 -12.87 -23.91
CA ILE A 265 13.60 -13.26 -23.81
C ILE A 265 13.35 -13.75 -22.39
N THR A 266 12.30 -13.25 -21.74
CA THR A 266 11.82 -13.77 -20.45
C THR A 266 10.43 -14.38 -20.62
N VAL A 267 10.15 -15.44 -19.87
CA VAL A 267 8.84 -16.11 -19.83
C VAL A 267 8.46 -16.24 -18.37
N GLU A 268 7.38 -15.56 -17.99
CA GLU A 268 6.97 -15.37 -16.60
C GLU A 268 5.46 -15.56 -16.49
N GLY A 269 4.95 -15.97 -15.33
CA GLY A 269 3.51 -16.10 -15.12
C GLY A 269 3.02 -15.23 -13.96
N PRO A 270 2.47 -14.03 -14.19
CA PRO A 270 2.66 -13.08 -15.31
C PRO A 270 3.97 -12.27 -15.19
N ALA A 271 4.29 -11.42 -16.18
CA ALA A 271 5.53 -10.62 -16.17
C ALA A 271 5.59 -9.64 -15.00
N TRP A 272 6.62 -9.74 -14.15
CA TRP A 272 6.64 -9.07 -12.85
C TRP A 272 7.38 -7.74 -12.79
N GLN A 273 8.21 -7.44 -13.78
CA GLN A 273 8.82 -6.12 -13.94
C GLN A 273 9.18 -5.85 -15.41
N ILE A 274 9.53 -4.61 -15.71
CA ILE A 274 10.11 -4.24 -17.00
C ILE A 274 11.63 -4.39 -16.92
N ILE A 275 12.18 -5.31 -17.73
CA ILE A 275 13.63 -5.49 -17.88
C ILE A 275 14.06 -4.80 -19.19
N PRO A 276 14.97 -3.81 -19.14
CA PRO A 276 15.47 -3.15 -20.34
C PRO A 276 16.07 -4.15 -21.32
N TRP A 277 15.86 -3.92 -22.63
CA TRP A 277 16.40 -4.78 -23.69
C TRP A 277 15.98 -6.26 -23.64
N ALA A 278 14.93 -6.59 -22.88
CA ALA A 278 14.33 -7.91 -22.85
C ALA A 278 12.90 -7.89 -23.42
N SER A 279 12.55 -8.94 -24.15
CA SER A 279 11.17 -9.22 -24.53
C SER A 279 10.53 -10.12 -23.47
N SER A 280 9.61 -9.57 -22.67
CA SER A 280 8.94 -10.32 -21.60
C SER A 280 7.61 -10.89 -22.07
N LEU A 281 7.51 -12.22 -22.06
CA LEU A 281 6.30 -12.98 -22.38
C LEU A 281 5.58 -13.33 -21.08
N SER A 282 4.33 -12.89 -20.95
CA SER A 282 3.47 -13.30 -19.84
C SER A 282 2.68 -14.56 -20.20
N LEU A 283 2.84 -15.59 -19.38
CA LEU A 283 1.97 -16.75 -19.36
C LEU A 283 0.74 -16.39 -18.53
N TYR A 284 -0.37 -16.15 -19.20
CA TYR A 284 -1.67 -16.19 -18.57
C TYR A 284 -2.13 -17.65 -18.60
N CYS A 285 -2.37 -18.24 -17.43
CA CYS A 285 -3.09 -19.51 -17.38
C CYS A 285 -4.49 -19.23 -17.95
N LEU A 286 -4.73 -19.70 -19.17
CA LEU A 286 -6.09 -19.85 -19.71
C LEU A 286 -6.72 -20.99 -18.90
N GLY A 287 -7.40 -20.61 -17.81
CA GLY A 287 -8.31 -21.45 -17.04
C GLY A 287 -9.73 -21.01 -17.28
#